data_AF-A0AAE3IGH7-F1
#
_entry.id   AF-A0AAE3IGH7-F1
#
_cell.length_a   1.000
_cell.length_b   1.000
_cell.length_c   1.000
_cell.angle_alpha   90.00
_cell.angle_beta   90.00
_cell.angle_gamma   90.00
#
_symmetry.space_group_name_H-M   'P 1'
#
loop_
_entity.id
_entity.type
_entity.pdbx_description
1 polymer ?
#
loop_
_entity_poly.entity_id
_entity_poly.type
_entity_poly.pdbx_seq_one_letter_code
_entity_poly.pdbx_strand_id
1 'polypeptide(L)'
;MVLRETNAQIAAALVGILLLFALPVTFDIPVGSTMNAAVLASFYAVVFGGAHLYLALVGESDADFPVTARWRTVLLVAGLATLAIASHGMMALADLSNQVIISVATGIGILVVLGYWYLEARDGYRDARPGDQGTT
;
A
#
# COMPACT_ATOMS: atom_id res chain seq x y z
N MET A 1 -15.45 -3.34 17.91
CA MET A 1 -14.63 -2.44 17.07
C MET A 1 -13.53 -3.22 16.37
N VAL A 2 -12.69 -3.97 17.10
CA VAL A 2 -11.71 -4.96 16.54
C VAL A 2 -12.31 -5.93 15.50
N LEU A 3 -13.55 -6.38 15.71
CA LEU A 3 -14.23 -7.32 14.80
C LEU A 3 -14.42 -6.73 13.39
N ARG A 4 -14.72 -5.43 13.26
CA ARG A 4 -14.95 -4.81 11.93
C ARG A 4 -13.64 -4.65 11.17
N GLU A 5 -12.59 -4.17 11.83
CA GLU A 5 -11.27 -4.05 11.21
C GLU A 5 -10.73 -5.41 10.79
N THR A 6 -10.89 -6.41 11.67
CA THR A 6 -10.55 -7.80 11.37
C THR A 6 -11.34 -8.31 10.17
N ASN A 7 -12.66 -8.06 10.12
CA ASN A 7 -13.50 -8.45 8.98
C ASN A 7 -13.08 -7.73 7.69
N ALA A 8 -12.73 -6.44 7.74
CA ALA A 8 -12.24 -5.69 6.60
C ALA A 8 -10.90 -6.26 6.09
N GLN A 9 -10.00 -6.63 7.01
CA GLN A 9 -8.72 -7.26 6.66
C GLN A 9 -8.90 -8.66 6.08
N ILE A 10 -9.81 -9.47 6.63
CA ILE A 10 -10.17 -10.79 6.09
C ILE A 10 -10.76 -10.61 4.68
N ALA A 11 -11.70 -9.68 4.50
CA ALA A 11 -12.29 -9.41 3.20
C ALA A 11 -11.23 -8.96 2.17
N ALA A 12 -10.34 -8.04 2.55
CA ALA A 12 -9.24 -7.61 1.70
C ALA A 12 -8.30 -8.77 1.34
N ALA A 13 -7.95 -9.63 2.30
CA ALA A 13 -7.13 -10.81 2.04
C ALA A 13 -7.80 -11.79 1.07
N LEU A 14 -9.10 -12.07 1.26
CA LEU A 14 -9.86 -12.93 0.37
C LEU A 14 -9.95 -12.36 -1.06
N VAL A 15 -10.20 -11.06 -1.19
CA VAL A 15 -10.20 -10.37 -2.50
C VAL A 15 -8.81 -10.42 -3.13
N GLY A 16 -7.74 -10.20 -2.36
CA GLY A 16 -6.37 -10.34 -2.82
C GLY A 16 -6.11 -11.74 -3.37
N ILE A 17 -6.39 -12.79 -2.58
CA ILE A 17 -6.24 -14.19 -2.99
C ILE A 17 -7.03 -14.48 -4.27
N LEU A 18 -8.29 -14.01 -4.33
CA LEU A 18 -9.12 -14.16 -5.53
C LEU A 18 -8.43 -13.53 -6.75
N LEU A 19 -7.94 -12.29 -6.64
CA LEU A 19 -7.25 -11.61 -7.74
C LEU A 19 -5.95 -12.31 -8.16
N LEU A 20 -5.19 -12.84 -7.20
CA LEU A 20 -3.94 -13.57 -7.46
C LEU A 20 -4.16 -14.76 -8.39
N PHE A 21 -5.26 -15.49 -8.24
CA PHE A 21 -5.58 -16.64 -9.08
C PHE A 21 -6.46 -16.31 -10.28
N ALA A 22 -7.40 -15.38 -10.14
CA ALA A 22 -8.35 -15.05 -11.20
C ALA A 22 -7.70 -14.24 -12.33
N LEU A 23 -6.78 -13.30 -12.02
CA LEU A 23 -6.19 -12.44 -13.05
C LEU A 23 -5.35 -13.25 -14.07
N PRO A 24 -4.42 -14.14 -13.67
CA PRO A 24 -3.64 -14.90 -14.64
C PRO A 24 -4.51 -15.78 -15.54
N VAL A 25 -5.57 -16.39 -14.98
CA VAL A 25 -6.51 -17.23 -15.73
C VAL A 25 -7.37 -16.40 -16.69
N THR A 26 -7.89 -15.26 -16.24
CA THR A 26 -8.79 -14.42 -17.04
C THR A 26 -8.07 -13.75 -18.21
N PHE A 27 -6.78 -13.43 -18.04
CA PHE A 27 -5.97 -12.73 -19.03
C PHE A 27 -4.93 -13.63 -19.72
N ASP A 28 -5.04 -14.96 -19.57
CA ASP A 28 -4.10 -15.95 -20.14
C ASP A 28 -2.62 -15.61 -19.91
N ILE A 29 -2.28 -15.14 -18.70
CA ILE A 29 -0.93 -14.67 -18.37
C ILE A 29 0.02 -15.88 -18.20
N PRO A 30 1.08 -16.01 -19.01
CA PRO A 30 2.03 -17.12 -18.89
C PRO A 30 2.81 -17.08 -17.56
N VAL A 31 3.20 -18.25 -17.04
CA VAL A 31 3.90 -18.44 -15.75
C VAL A 31 5.28 -17.74 -15.68
N GLY A 32 5.83 -17.25 -16.80
CA GLY A 32 7.08 -16.47 -16.84
C GLY A 32 6.91 -15.00 -17.25
N SER A 33 5.68 -14.53 -17.44
CA SER A 33 5.42 -13.17 -17.94
C SER A 33 5.80 -12.10 -16.92
N THR A 34 6.34 -10.98 -17.41
CA THR A 34 6.57 -9.76 -16.61
C THR A 34 5.26 -9.18 -16.07
N MET A 35 4.11 -9.50 -16.69
CA MET A 35 2.78 -9.14 -16.18
C MET A 35 2.47 -9.76 -14.81
N ASN A 36 3.13 -10.86 -14.43
CA ASN A 36 2.97 -11.45 -13.09
C ASN A 36 3.45 -10.50 -11.99
N ALA A 37 4.37 -9.58 -12.28
CA ALA A 37 4.75 -8.53 -11.34
C ALA A 37 3.57 -7.61 -11.02
N ALA A 38 2.71 -7.31 -12.01
CA ALA A 38 1.51 -6.50 -11.80
C ALA A 38 0.42 -7.25 -11.05
N VAL A 39 0.25 -8.53 -11.32
CA VAL A 39 -0.66 -9.39 -10.54
C VAL A 39 -0.21 -9.44 -9.08
N LEU A 40 1.07 -9.69 -8.82
CA LEU A 40 1.61 -9.78 -7.48
C LEU A 40 1.59 -8.43 -6.73
N ALA A 41 1.93 -7.34 -7.42
CA ALA A 41 1.82 -6.00 -6.87
C ALA A 41 0.38 -5.65 -6.50
N SER A 42 -0.60 -6.02 -7.34
CA SER A 42 -2.03 -5.82 -7.07
C SER A 42 -2.50 -6.66 -5.88
N PHE A 43 -2.07 -7.92 -5.80
CA PHE A 43 -2.31 -8.79 -4.64
C PHE A 43 -1.84 -8.13 -3.35
N TYR A 44 -0.57 -7.73 -3.28
CA TYR A 44 -0.04 -7.06 -2.08
C TYR A 44 -0.73 -5.72 -1.81
N ALA A 45 -1.06 -4.96 -2.85
CA ALA A 45 -1.76 -3.69 -2.69
C ALA A 45 -3.12 -3.87 -2.03
N VAL A 46 -3.88 -4.88 -2.45
CA VAL A 46 -5.19 -5.18 -1.88
C VAL A 46 -5.06 -5.75 -0.47
N VAL A 47 -4.13 -6.68 -0.23
CA VAL A 47 -3.95 -7.29 1.10
C VAL A 47 -3.53 -6.25 2.15
N PHE A 48 -2.59 -5.37 1.82
CA PHE A 48 -2.06 -4.39 2.77
C PHE A 48 -2.79 -3.05 2.77
N GLY A 49 -3.46 -2.68 1.66
CA GLY A 49 -4.12 -1.39 1.52
C GLY A 49 -5.64 -1.47 1.48
N GLY A 50 -6.22 -2.63 1.17
CA GLY A 50 -7.67 -2.77 0.90
C GLY A 50 -8.54 -2.48 2.12
N ALA A 51 -8.17 -2.98 3.30
CA ALA A 51 -8.89 -2.69 4.54
C ALA A 51 -8.81 -1.19 4.89
N HIS A 52 -7.64 -0.58 4.75
CA HIS A 52 -7.45 0.86 4.98
C HIS A 52 -8.26 1.70 4.00
N LEU A 53 -8.31 1.32 2.73
CA LEU A 53 -9.12 1.99 1.71
C LEU A 53 -10.61 1.90 2.05
N TYR A 54 -11.11 0.70 2.37
CA TYR A 54 -12.50 0.53 2.76
C TYR A 54 -12.87 1.39 3.98
N LEU A 55 -12.07 1.31 5.05
CA LEU A 55 -12.34 2.06 6.29
C LEU A 55 -12.19 3.57 6.10
N ALA A 56 -11.26 4.03 5.24
CA ALA A 56 -11.10 5.43 4.88
C ALA A 56 -12.31 5.97 4.10
N LEU A 57 -12.87 5.17 3.19
CA LEU A 57 -14.06 5.53 2.40
C LEU A 57 -15.34 5.59 3.24
N VAL A 58 -15.47 4.69 4.22
CA VAL A 58 -16.59 4.71 5.18
C VAL A 58 -16.51 5.91 6.12
N GLY A 59 -15.34 6.53 6.26
CA GLY A 59 -15.13 7.73 7.08
C GLY A 59 -15.09 7.44 8.58
N GLU A 60 -14.90 6.19 8.99
CA GLU A 60 -14.76 5.81 10.39
C GLU A 60 -13.37 6.21 10.91
N SER A 61 -13.33 7.17 11.83
CA SER A 61 -12.16 7.47 12.66
C SER A 61 -12.27 6.67 13.96
N ASP A 62 -11.31 5.77 14.21
CA ASP A 62 -11.10 5.23 15.55
C ASP A 62 -10.08 6.12 16.29
N ALA A 63 -10.12 6.12 17.63
CA ALA A 63 -9.19 6.91 18.44
C ALA A 63 -7.73 6.50 18.18
N ASP A 64 -7.50 5.24 17.83
CA ASP A 64 -6.16 4.67 17.64
C ASP A 64 -5.64 4.78 16.19
N PHE A 65 -6.52 5.02 15.20
CA PHE A 65 -6.10 5.13 13.80
C PHE A 65 -7.01 6.05 12.97
N PRO A 66 -6.65 7.33 12.80
CA PRO A 66 -7.49 8.33 12.14
C PRO A 66 -7.61 8.09 10.63
N VAL A 67 -8.70 8.61 10.02
CA VAL A 67 -8.98 8.47 8.58
C VAL A 67 -7.83 9.01 7.71
N THR A 68 -7.16 10.08 8.16
CA THR A 68 -5.98 10.64 7.48
C THR A 68 -4.81 9.65 7.44
N ALA A 69 -4.55 8.93 8.54
CA ALA A 69 -3.54 7.87 8.57
C ALA A 69 -3.91 6.72 7.63
N ARG A 70 -5.21 6.34 7.56
CA ARG A 70 -5.69 5.32 6.60
C ARG A 70 -5.39 5.72 5.15
N TRP A 71 -5.67 6.97 4.78
CA TRP A 71 -5.32 7.47 3.45
C TRP A 71 -3.82 7.49 3.18
N ARG A 72 -2.98 7.81 4.17
CA ARG A 72 -1.52 7.72 4.01
C ARG A 72 -1.06 6.29 3.79
N THR A 73 -1.60 5.31 4.52
CA THR A 73 -1.30 3.89 4.29
C THR A 73 -1.73 3.46 2.89
N VAL A 74 -2.92 3.87 2.43
CA VAL A 74 -3.39 3.59 1.07
C VAL A 74 -2.43 4.17 0.02
N LEU A 75 -2.01 5.43 0.19
CA LEU A 75 -1.07 6.09 -0.73
C LEU A 75 0.31 5.44 -0.72
N LEU A 76 0.82 5.02 0.45
CA LEU A 76 2.05 4.27 0.57
C LEU A 76 1.97 2.97 -0.25
N VAL A 77 0.94 2.17 0.02
CA VAL A 77 0.78 0.85 -0.59
C VAL A 77 0.54 0.96 -2.10
N ALA A 78 -0.33 1.89 -2.53
CA ALA A 78 -0.59 2.16 -3.94
C ALA A 78 0.67 2.68 -4.66
N GLY A 79 1.44 3.56 -4.02
CA GLY A 79 2.71 4.07 -4.54
C GLY A 79 3.75 2.97 -4.74
N LEU A 80 3.93 2.10 -3.74
CA LEU A 80 4.85 0.96 -3.83
C LEU A 80 4.42 -0.05 -4.90
N ALA A 81 3.13 -0.35 -5.01
CA ALA A 81 2.61 -1.23 -6.04
C ALA A 81 2.82 -0.65 -7.45
N THR A 82 2.54 0.66 -7.62
CA THR A 82 2.77 1.37 -8.88
C THR A 82 4.25 1.37 -9.24
N LEU A 83 5.14 1.60 -8.27
CA LEU A 83 6.58 1.56 -8.47
C LEU A 83 7.06 0.15 -8.89
N ALA A 84 6.53 -0.90 -8.26
CA ALA A 84 6.83 -2.29 -8.62
C ALA A 84 6.39 -2.63 -10.06
N ILE A 85 5.19 -2.20 -10.45
CA ILE A 85 4.66 -2.37 -11.81
C ILE A 85 5.50 -1.60 -12.82
N ALA A 86 5.75 -0.31 -12.57
CA ALA A 86 6.49 0.56 -13.47
C ALA A 86 7.93 0.07 -13.67
N SER A 87 8.60 -0.34 -12.60
CA SER A 87 9.97 -0.88 -12.67
C SER A 87 10.05 -2.17 -13.50
N HIS A 88 9.14 -3.13 -13.31
CA HIS A 88 9.10 -4.33 -14.14
C HIS A 88 8.71 -4.03 -15.59
N GLY A 89 7.80 -3.08 -15.81
CA GLY A 89 7.48 -2.58 -17.16
C GLY A 89 8.71 -1.98 -17.85
N MET A 90 9.50 -1.18 -17.13
CA MET A 90 10.76 -0.63 -17.66
C MET A 90 11.78 -1.71 -17.99
N MET A 91 11.90 -2.78 -17.21
CA MET A 91 12.82 -3.90 -17.54
C MET A 91 12.45 -4.59 -18.87
N ALA A 92 11.19 -4.50 -19.30
CA ALA A 92 10.74 -5.06 -20.57
C ALA A 92 10.85 -4.07 -21.75
N LEU A 93 10.88 -2.75 -21.48
CA LEU A 93 10.66 -1.71 -22.49
C LEU A 93 11.84 -0.74 -22.67
N ALA A 94 12.70 -0.59 -21.65
CA ALA A 94 13.78 0.38 -21.66
C ALA A 94 15.12 -0.28 -22.04
N ASP A 95 15.96 0.45 -22.76
CA ASP A 95 17.36 0.08 -23.00
C ASP A 95 18.24 0.50 -21.80
N LEU A 96 17.89 -0.01 -20.62
CA LEU A 96 18.60 0.21 -19.38
C LEU A 96 18.92 -1.14 -18.75
N SER A 97 20.04 -1.23 -18.02
CA SER A 97 20.33 -2.46 -17.29
C SER A 97 19.30 -2.69 -16.19
N ASN A 98 18.86 -3.94 -16.02
CA ASN A 98 17.94 -4.32 -14.96
C ASN A 98 18.47 -3.91 -13.57
N GLN A 99 19.80 -3.98 -13.38
CA GLN A 99 20.44 -3.54 -12.15
C GLN A 99 20.19 -2.06 -11.86
N VAL A 100 20.31 -1.18 -12.86
CA VAL A 100 20.03 0.26 -12.69
C VAL A 100 18.56 0.49 -12.34
N ILE A 101 17.64 -0.18 -13.04
CA ILE A 101 16.20 -0.07 -12.77
C ILE A 101 15.87 -0.51 -11.34
N ILE A 102 16.39 -1.67 -10.92
CA ILE A 102 16.20 -2.21 -9.56
C ILE A 102 16.78 -1.26 -8.52
N SER A 103 17.99 -0.76 -8.70
CA SER A 103 18.63 0.16 -7.74
C SER A 103 17.84 1.47 -7.60
N VAL A 104 17.39 2.07 -8.69
CA VAL A 104 16.59 3.29 -8.67
C VAL A 104 15.24 3.04 -8.02
N ALA A 105 14.52 2.00 -8.42
CA ALA A 105 13.22 1.66 -7.83
C ALA A 105 13.33 1.34 -6.34
N THR A 106 14.38 0.63 -5.91
CA THR A 106 14.65 0.36 -4.50
C THR A 106 14.91 1.65 -3.72
N GLY A 107 15.73 2.55 -4.27
CA GLY A 107 16.00 3.86 -3.67
C GLY A 107 14.73 4.70 -3.49
N ILE A 108 13.88 4.78 -4.52
CA ILE A 108 12.59 5.47 -4.44
C ILE A 108 11.69 4.80 -3.39
N GLY A 109 11.60 3.46 -3.38
CA GLY A 109 10.80 2.71 -2.42
C GLY A 109 11.21 2.99 -0.97
N ILE A 110 12.52 3.00 -0.68
CA ILE A 110 13.06 3.36 0.63
C ILE A 110 12.65 4.79 1.00
N LEU A 111 12.81 5.76 0.10
CA LEU A 111 12.45 7.15 0.37
C LEU A 111 10.94 7.32 0.65
N VAL A 112 10.09 6.60 -0.07
CA VAL A 112 8.63 6.61 0.15
C VAL A 112 8.29 6.04 1.54
N VAL A 113 8.90 4.92 1.94
CA VAL A 113 8.70 4.31 3.26
C VAL A 113 9.18 5.25 4.37
N LEU A 114 10.37 5.85 4.22
CA LEU A 114 10.91 6.81 5.18
C LEU A 114 10.01 8.06 5.29
N GLY A 115 9.50 8.55 4.17
CA GLY A 115 8.55 9.67 4.13
C GLY A 115 7.26 9.35 4.88
N TYR A 116 6.69 8.16 4.66
CA TYR A 116 5.53 7.69 5.40
C TYR A 116 5.81 7.62 6.91
N TRP A 117 6.90 6.97 7.33
CA TRP A 117 7.26 6.89 8.75
C TRP A 117 7.50 8.24 9.39
N TYR A 118 8.12 9.17 8.68
CA TYR A 118 8.30 10.53 9.16
C TYR A 118 6.95 11.21 9.44
N LEU A 119 5.98 11.07 8.54
CA LEU A 119 4.64 11.63 8.72
C LEU A 119 3.91 10.99 9.91
N GLU A 120 3.93 9.66 10.03
CA GLU A 120 3.30 8.97 11.17
C GLU A 120 3.98 9.33 12.49
N ALA A 121 5.31 9.38 12.53
CA ALA A 121 6.05 9.77 13.72
C ALA A 121 5.75 11.22 14.12
N ARG A 122 5.73 12.14 13.15
CA ARG A 122 5.42 13.56 13.38
C ARG A 122 4.02 13.73 13.99
N ASP A 123 3.02 13.02 13.47
CA ASP A 123 1.66 13.11 13.97
C ASP A 123 1.54 12.46 15.36
N GLY A 124 2.13 11.28 15.57
CA GLY A 124 2.21 10.67 16.90
C GLY A 124 2.90 11.56 17.94
N TYR A 125 3.95 12.30 17.56
CA TYR A 125 4.60 13.28 18.43
C TYR A 125 3.75 14.52 18.76
N ARG A 126 2.74 14.83 17.94
CA ARG A 126 1.82 15.94 18.21
C ARG A 126 0.69 15.49 19.12
N ASP A 127 0.14 14.32 18.86
CA ASP A 127 -0.94 13.75 19.66
C ASP A 127 -0.47 13.42 21.09
N ALA A 128 0.80 13.02 21.25
CA ALA A 128 1.40 12.76 22.56
C ALA A 128 1.75 14.01 23.38
N ARG A 129 1.67 15.23 22.82
CA ARG A 129 1.96 16.46 23.57
C ARG A 129 0.69 16.93 24.29
N PRO A 130 0.69 17.01 25.65
CA PRO A 130 -0.36 17.72 26.36
C PRO A 130 -0.13 19.22 26.15
N GLY A 131 -0.95 19.84 25.31
CA GLY A 131 -0.80 21.25 24.99
C GLY A 131 -2.01 21.86 24.33
N ASP A 132 -3.19 21.76 24.97
CA ASP A 132 -4.19 22.85 25.07
C ASP A 132 -5.44 22.46 25.92
N GLN A 133 -5.27 21.81 27.07
CA GLN A 133 -6.32 21.90 28.10
C GLN A 133 -6.18 23.25 28.77
N GLY A 134 -6.76 24.26 28.10
CA GLY A 134 -6.86 25.62 28.58
C GLY A 134 -7.35 25.62 30.03
N THR A 135 -6.58 26.33 30.84
CA THR A 135 -7.05 26.95 32.07
C THR A 135 -8.28 27.81 31.74
N THR A 136 -9.47 27.32 32.07
CA THR A 136 -10.64 28.14 32.44
C THR A 136 -11.46 27.40 33.47
#